data_AF-A0A735IXI1-F1
#
_entry.id   AF-A0A735IXI1-F1
#
_cell.length_a   1.000
_cell.length_b   1.000
_cell.length_c   1.000
_cell.angle_alpha   90.00
_cell.angle_beta   90.00
_cell.angle_gamma   90.00
#
_symmetry.space_group_name_H-M   'P 1'
#
loop_
_entity.id
_entity.type
_entity.pdbx_description
1 polymer ?
#
loop_
_entity_poly.entity_id
_entity_poly.type
_entity_poly.pdbx_seq_one_letter_code
_entity_poly.pdbx_strand_id
1 'polypeptide(L)'
;MTLAVNEQCYAVDAWRRETFAPGTPADVTITERRLWAVNPQDHKWRAQYLHEIPDWLAGYFGRRYEKLFAGRDGRRRANTFLRQTIGGSVLPRLRKVATRYSLAADAADLPFGKSLERLPSLDRPELKKLAGQISGWISQSLYDFTERFDSGTDDAKELRRRTMESYRYLCACSLMLNNQPPYWAEHEANNGHLETRKAESGILRMMAPEWWYLRLKRTRDIQREHMAIAVGQVQKAASAYVSRKTLGEWIEQKKRNLEFFKKFDLLNDEGLRIALDSMVHRSVANPAIRRCELMVRMRGFED
;
A
#
# COMPACT_ATOMS: atom_id res chain seq x y z
N MET A 1 -37.64 -4.81 -2.40
CA MET A 1 -37.23 -4.03 -3.59
C MET A 1 -35.78 -4.29 -4.05
N THR A 2 -35.02 -5.19 -3.40
CA THR A 2 -33.58 -5.42 -3.68
C THR A 2 -33.28 -6.66 -4.53
N LEU A 3 -34.16 -7.66 -4.56
CA LEU A 3 -33.95 -8.90 -5.33
C LEU A 3 -34.09 -8.68 -6.85
N ALA A 4 -35.11 -7.95 -7.29
CA ALA A 4 -35.36 -7.69 -8.71
C ALA A 4 -34.25 -6.84 -9.38
N VAL A 5 -33.63 -5.92 -8.64
CA VAL A 5 -32.49 -5.12 -9.12
C VAL A 5 -31.23 -5.97 -9.27
N ASN A 6 -31.03 -6.94 -8.36
CA ASN A 6 -29.91 -7.87 -8.44
C ASN A 6 -30.06 -8.85 -9.60
N GLU A 7 -31.27 -9.39 -9.85
CA GLU A 7 -31.55 -10.26 -11.00
C GLU A 7 -31.30 -9.57 -12.34
N GLN A 8 -31.69 -8.30 -12.46
CA GLN A 8 -31.41 -7.48 -13.65
C GLN A 8 -29.90 -7.23 -13.82
N CYS A 9 -29.16 -7.05 -12.74
CA CYS A 9 -27.69 -6.91 -12.79
C CYS A 9 -27.03 -8.19 -13.32
N TYR A 10 -27.43 -9.36 -12.81
CA TYR A 10 -26.91 -10.66 -13.27
C TYR A 10 -27.27 -10.93 -14.73
N ALA A 11 -28.47 -10.58 -15.18
CA ALA A 11 -28.89 -10.72 -16.58
C ALA A 11 -28.07 -9.81 -17.51
N VAL A 12 -27.83 -8.56 -17.12
CA VAL A 12 -26.99 -7.62 -17.88
C VAL A 12 -25.55 -8.10 -17.95
N ASP A 13 -25.00 -8.62 -16.86
CA ASP A 13 -23.64 -9.16 -16.83
C ASP A 13 -23.51 -10.46 -17.64
N ALA A 14 -24.52 -11.34 -17.60
CA ALA A 14 -24.59 -12.53 -18.45
C ALA A 14 -24.62 -12.15 -19.94
N TRP A 15 -25.52 -11.24 -20.32
CA TRP A 15 -25.61 -10.73 -21.70
C TRP A 15 -24.31 -10.07 -22.16
N ARG A 16 -23.68 -9.24 -21.32
CA ARG A 16 -22.36 -8.63 -21.61
C ARG A 16 -21.28 -9.70 -21.82
N ARG A 17 -21.28 -10.77 -21.03
CA ARG A 17 -20.30 -11.87 -21.19
C ARG A 17 -20.53 -12.64 -22.49
N GLU A 18 -21.77 -13.00 -22.80
CA GLU A 18 -22.11 -13.70 -24.04
C GLU A 18 -21.77 -12.84 -25.27
N THR A 19 -22.05 -11.54 -25.20
CA THR A 19 -21.85 -10.61 -26.32
C THR A 19 -20.38 -10.23 -26.54
N PHE A 20 -19.63 -9.95 -25.46
CA PHE A 20 -18.29 -9.38 -25.55
C PHE A 20 -17.15 -10.36 -25.21
N ALA A 21 -17.45 -11.53 -24.63
CA ALA A 21 -16.43 -12.52 -24.22
C ALA A 21 -16.97 -13.97 -24.16
N PRO A 22 -17.56 -14.48 -25.26
CA PRO A 22 -18.24 -15.78 -25.26
C PRO A 22 -17.32 -16.92 -24.81
N GLY A 23 -17.82 -17.77 -23.91
CA GLY A 23 -17.11 -18.94 -23.39
C GLY A 23 -15.98 -18.65 -22.39
N THR A 24 -15.74 -17.38 -22.02
CA THR A 24 -14.69 -17.04 -21.04
C THR A 24 -15.11 -17.43 -19.62
N PRO A 25 -14.26 -18.09 -18.81
CA PRO A 25 -14.61 -18.42 -17.42
C PRO A 25 -14.84 -17.18 -16.55
N ALA A 26 -15.66 -17.31 -15.51
CA ALA A 26 -16.15 -16.17 -14.73
C ALA A 26 -15.10 -15.56 -13.79
N ASP A 27 -14.12 -16.36 -13.38
CA ASP A 27 -13.09 -16.06 -12.36
C ASP A 27 -11.75 -15.60 -12.96
N VAL A 28 -11.70 -15.34 -14.27
CA VAL A 28 -10.45 -14.94 -14.93
C VAL A 28 -10.09 -13.48 -14.68
N THR A 29 -8.80 -13.23 -14.51
CA THR A 29 -8.22 -11.89 -14.45
C THR A 29 -8.44 -11.12 -15.76
N ILE A 30 -8.28 -9.78 -15.74
CA ILE A 30 -8.37 -8.96 -16.96
C ILE A 30 -7.32 -9.41 -17.99
N THR A 31 -6.13 -9.78 -17.52
CA THR A 31 -5.06 -10.26 -18.40
C THR A 31 -5.43 -11.62 -18.98
N GLU A 32 -5.96 -12.55 -18.19
CA GLU A 32 -6.37 -13.87 -18.69
C GLU A 32 -7.54 -13.80 -19.67
N ARG A 33 -8.52 -12.90 -19.44
CA ARG A 33 -9.62 -12.64 -20.39
C ARG A 33 -9.10 -12.18 -21.74
N ARG A 34 -8.11 -11.28 -21.75
CA ARG A 34 -7.46 -10.83 -22.99
C ARG A 34 -6.78 -11.98 -23.71
N LEU A 35 -6.08 -12.85 -22.96
CA LEU A 35 -5.39 -14.01 -23.55
C LEU A 35 -6.34 -15.13 -23.95
N TRP A 36 -7.54 -15.19 -23.38
CA TRP A 36 -8.59 -16.11 -23.80
C TRP A 36 -8.93 -15.89 -25.27
N ALA A 37 -9.14 -14.64 -25.70
CA ALA A 37 -9.39 -14.30 -27.10
C ALA A 37 -8.26 -14.72 -28.07
N VAL A 38 -7.04 -14.90 -27.56
CA VAL A 38 -5.85 -15.24 -28.36
C VAL A 38 -5.67 -16.76 -28.47
N ASN A 39 -5.81 -17.46 -27.35
CA ASN A 39 -5.69 -18.91 -27.28
C ASN A 39 -6.52 -19.45 -26.10
N PRO A 40 -7.79 -19.85 -26.36
CA PRO A 40 -8.65 -20.48 -25.36
C PRO A 40 -8.15 -21.86 -24.93
N GLN A 41 -7.57 -22.63 -25.86
CA GLN A 41 -7.19 -24.04 -25.65
C GLN A 41 -6.18 -24.21 -24.52
N ASP A 42 -5.20 -23.30 -24.43
CA ASP A 42 -4.16 -23.36 -23.40
C ASP A 42 -4.55 -22.66 -22.09
N HIS A 43 -5.79 -22.18 -21.93
CA HIS A 43 -6.15 -21.36 -20.76
C HIS A 43 -5.90 -22.07 -19.43
N LYS A 44 -6.41 -23.30 -19.25
CA LYS A 44 -6.25 -24.06 -18.00
C LYS A 44 -4.77 -24.24 -17.64
N TRP A 45 -3.92 -24.53 -18.63
CA TRP A 45 -2.48 -24.65 -18.42
C TRP A 45 -1.81 -23.29 -18.19
N ARG A 46 -2.24 -22.23 -18.87
CA ARG A 46 -1.66 -20.89 -18.73
C ARG A 46 -2.00 -20.23 -17.39
N ALA A 47 -3.19 -20.48 -16.86
CA ALA A 47 -3.69 -19.89 -15.63
C ALA A 47 -2.76 -20.13 -14.44
N GLN A 48 -2.12 -21.31 -14.38
CA GLN A 48 -1.14 -21.66 -13.33
C GLN A 48 0.04 -20.67 -13.24
N TYR A 49 0.33 -19.91 -14.29
CA TYR A 49 1.43 -18.94 -14.31
C TYR A 49 1.00 -17.50 -14.04
N LEU A 50 -0.21 -17.12 -14.45
CA LEU A 50 -0.66 -15.73 -14.45
C LEU A 50 -1.60 -15.40 -13.30
N HIS A 51 -2.35 -16.38 -12.80
CA HIS A 51 -3.37 -16.19 -11.76
C HIS A 51 -2.79 -15.64 -10.44
N GLU A 52 -1.56 -16.04 -10.08
CA GLU A 52 -0.86 -15.53 -8.88
C GLU A 52 -0.33 -14.09 -9.05
N ILE A 53 -0.28 -13.57 -10.28
CA ILE A 53 0.28 -12.24 -10.55
C ILE A 53 -0.87 -11.22 -10.52
N PRO A 54 -0.81 -10.19 -9.65
CA PRO A 54 -1.84 -9.16 -9.64
C PRO A 54 -2.02 -8.51 -11.02
N ASP A 55 -3.27 -8.22 -11.40
CA ASP A 55 -3.63 -7.67 -12.72
C ASP A 55 -2.81 -6.45 -13.13
N TRP A 56 -2.54 -5.57 -12.16
CA TRP A 56 -1.77 -4.35 -12.38
C TRP A 56 -0.28 -4.60 -12.71
N LEU A 57 0.22 -5.82 -12.52
CA LEU A 57 1.53 -6.30 -12.97
C LEU A 57 1.42 -7.26 -14.16
N ALA A 58 0.36 -8.07 -14.23
CA ALA A 58 0.17 -9.13 -15.21
C ALA A 58 0.08 -8.62 -16.66
N GLY A 59 -0.44 -7.40 -16.87
CA GLY A 59 -0.70 -6.87 -18.20
C GLY A 59 0.53 -6.79 -19.14
N TYR A 60 1.75 -6.63 -18.60
CA TYR A 60 2.98 -6.71 -19.40
C TYR A 60 3.21 -8.11 -19.94
N PHE A 61 3.04 -9.13 -19.09
CA PHE A 61 3.23 -10.53 -19.45
C PHE A 61 2.20 -10.98 -20.49
N GLY A 62 0.94 -10.55 -20.36
CA GLY A 62 -0.10 -10.81 -21.36
C GLY A 62 0.24 -10.25 -22.73
N ARG A 63 0.61 -8.95 -22.81
CA ARG A 63 1.03 -8.33 -24.08
C ARG A 63 2.24 -9.03 -24.72
N ARG A 64 3.21 -9.45 -23.90
CA ARG A 64 4.39 -10.17 -24.39
C ARG A 64 4.03 -11.56 -24.89
N TYR A 65 3.14 -12.26 -24.19
CA TYR A 65 2.62 -13.55 -24.63
C TYR A 65 1.93 -13.43 -26.00
N GLU A 66 1.04 -12.45 -26.18
CA GLU A 66 0.34 -12.20 -27.45
C GLU A 66 1.31 -11.97 -28.60
N LYS A 67 2.30 -11.10 -28.39
CA LYS A 67 3.32 -10.80 -29.41
C LYS A 67 4.12 -12.04 -29.79
N LEU A 68 4.46 -12.90 -28.83
CA LEU A 68 5.15 -14.17 -29.10
C LEU A 68 4.24 -15.14 -29.83
N PHE A 69 2.96 -15.19 -29.46
CA PHE A 69 1.97 -16.10 -30.03
C PHE A 69 1.66 -15.79 -31.49
N ALA A 70 1.65 -14.51 -31.88
CA ALA A 70 1.45 -14.09 -33.26
C ALA A 70 2.62 -14.41 -34.21
N GLY A 71 3.78 -14.81 -33.69
CA GLY A 71 4.96 -15.12 -34.50
C GLY A 71 5.02 -16.57 -35.00
N ARG A 72 6.04 -16.89 -35.79
CA ARG A 72 6.37 -18.28 -36.18
C ARG A 72 6.60 -19.15 -34.94
N ASP A 73 6.03 -20.35 -34.93
CA ASP A 73 5.99 -21.28 -33.79
C ASP A 73 5.45 -20.63 -32.50
N GLY A 74 4.50 -19.71 -32.66
CA GLY A 74 4.08 -18.79 -31.62
C GLY A 74 3.54 -19.46 -30.36
N ARG A 75 2.75 -20.54 -30.48
CA ARG A 75 2.29 -21.33 -29.34
C ARG A 75 3.46 -21.87 -28.52
N ARG A 76 4.46 -22.48 -29.17
CA ARG A 76 5.65 -23.03 -28.50
C ARG A 76 6.46 -21.92 -27.81
N ARG A 77 6.69 -20.79 -28.49
CA ARG A 77 7.46 -19.66 -27.95
C ARG A 77 6.76 -18.98 -26.78
N ALA A 78 5.46 -18.73 -26.89
CA ALA A 78 4.66 -18.13 -25.85
C ALA A 78 4.58 -19.03 -24.61
N ASN A 79 4.37 -20.34 -24.79
CA ASN A 79 4.36 -21.30 -23.68
C ASN A 79 5.75 -21.49 -23.05
N THR A 80 6.82 -21.45 -23.86
CA THR A 80 8.20 -21.47 -23.34
C THR A 80 8.49 -20.24 -22.48
N PHE A 81 8.03 -19.05 -22.89
CA PHE A 81 8.12 -17.83 -22.09
C PHE A 81 7.40 -17.95 -20.74
N LEU A 82 6.18 -18.48 -20.71
CA LEU A 82 5.44 -18.69 -19.46
C LEU A 82 6.21 -19.65 -18.52
N ARG A 83 6.64 -20.80 -19.03
CA ARG A 83 7.35 -21.80 -18.22
C ARG A 83 8.70 -21.29 -17.71
N GLN A 84 9.55 -20.78 -18.61
CA GLN A 84 10.93 -20.41 -18.28
C GLN A 84 11.01 -19.06 -17.58
N THR A 85 10.32 -18.04 -18.09
CA THR A 85 10.39 -16.69 -17.50
C THR A 85 9.47 -16.58 -16.30
N ILE A 86 8.18 -16.88 -16.46
CA ILE A 86 7.22 -16.66 -15.38
C ILE A 86 7.39 -17.73 -14.29
N GLY A 87 7.25 -19.01 -14.65
CA GLY A 87 7.41 -20.13 -13.74
C GLY A 87 8.82 -20.23 -13.15
N GLY A 88 9.85 -20.13 -13.99
CA GLY A 88 11.24 -20.30 -13.56
C GLY A 88 11.84 -19.14 -12.77
N SER A 89 11.42 -17.89 -13.03
CA SER A 89 12.07 -16.72 -12.43
C SER A 89 11.14 -15.74 -11.71
N VAL A 90 9.95 -15.45 -12.25
CA VAL A 90 9.09 -14.39 -11.71
C VAL A 90 8.31 -14.87 -10.50
N LEU A 91 7.60 -16.00 -10.61
CA LEU A 91 6.78 -16.53 -9.52
C LEU A 91 7.58 -16.84 -8.25
N PRO A 92 8.77 -17.48 -8.30
CA PRO A 92 9.57 -17.70 -7.10
C PRO A 92 9.93 -16.40 -6.39
N ARG A 93 10.25 -15.33 -7.13
CA ARG A 93 10.56 -14.01 -6.56
C ARG A 93 9.32 -13.35 -5.98
N LEU A 94 8.18 -13.40 -6.68
CA LEU A 94 6.92 -12.88 -6.18
C LEU A 94 6.46 -13.57 -4.90
N ARG A 95 6.55 -14.90 -4.84
CA ARG A 95 6.23 -15.69 -3.64
C ARG A 95 7.11 -15.29 -2.45
N LYS A 96 8.42 -15.08 -2.65
CA LYS A 96 9.30 -14.54 -1.60
C LYS A 96 8.83 -13.17 -1.08
N VAL A 97 8.37 -12.29 -1.97
CA VAL A 97 7.79 -11.00 -1.58
C VAL A 97 6.48 -11.19 -0.82
N ALA A 98 5.60 -12.09 -1.27
CA ALA A 98 4.33 -12.38 -0.61
C ALA A 98 4.56 -12.93 0.81
N THR A 99 5.46 -13.89 0.99
CA THR A 99 5.82 -14.44 2.31
C THR A 99 6.38 -13.36 3.25
N ARG A 100 7.16 -12.41 2.76
CA ARG A 100 7.68 -11.30 3.60
C ARG A 100 6.55 -10.44 4.20
N TYR A 101 5.42 -10.35 3.52
CA TYR A 101 4.31 -9.48 3.89
C TYR A 101 3.06 -10.25 4.34
N SER A 102 3.18 -11.56 4.58
CA SER A 102 2.08 -12.38 5.09
C SER A 102 1.62 -11.85 6.45
N LEU A 103 0.30 -11.79 6.62
CA LEU A 103 -0.30 -11.47 7.91
C LEU A 103 -0.35 -12.71 8.79
N ALA A 104 -0.40 -12.50 10.11
CA ALA A 104 -0.76 -13.55 11.05
C ALA A 104 -2.22 -14.00 10.80
N ALA A 105 -2.54 -15.26 11.11
CA ALA A 105 -3.89 -15.80 10.92
C ALA A 105 -4.96 -14.93 11.64
N ASP A 106 -4.69 -14.58 12.90
CA ASP A 106 -5.58 -13.74 13.71
C ASP A 106 -5.85 -12.35 13.08
N ALA A 107 -4.88 -11.80 12.35
CA ALA A 107 -5.06 -10.52 11.66
C ALA A 107 -5.93 -10.64 10.40
N ALA A 108 -5.94 -11.80 9.76
CA ALA A 108 -6.75 -12.06 8.56
C ALA A 108 -8.25 -12.17 8.91
N ASP A 109 -8.57 -12.67 10.11
CA ASP A 109 -9.95 -12.85 10.59
C ASP A 109 -10.61 -11.54 11.05
N LEU A 110 -9.85 -10.45 11.15
CA LEU A 110 -10.38 -9.15 11.52
C LEU A 110 -11.35 -8.60 10.45
N PRO A 111 -12.28 -7.70 10.82
CA PRO A 111 -13.25 -7.11 9.88
C PRO A 111 -12.64 -6.41 8.65
N PHE A 112 -11.36 -6.05 8.72
CA PHE A 112 -10.59 -5.41 7.67
C PHE A 112 -9.43 -6.27 7.13
N GLY A 113 -9.28 -7.52 7.58
CA GLY A 113 -8.17 -8.42 7.23
C GLY A 113 -7.98 -8.59 5.73
N LYS A 114 -9.06 -8.85 4.98
CA LYS A 114 -9.04 -8.93 3.50
C LYS A 114 -8.52 -7.66 2.82
N SER A 115 -8.78 -6.48 3.39
CA SER A 115 -8.26 -5.22 2.86
C SER A 115 -6.76 -5.07 3.14
N LEU A 116 -6.30 -5.55 4.29
CA LEU A 116 -4.89 -5.55 4.67
C LEU A 116 -4.07 -6.55 3.82
N GLU A 117 -4.62 -7.71 3.49
CA GLU A 117 -3.98 -8.69 2.60
C GLU A 117 -3.78 -8.14 1.19
N ARG A 118 -4.77 -7.41 0.66
CA ARG A 118 -4.72 -6.80 -0.66
C ARG A 118 -4.15 -5.37 -0.66
N LEU A 119 -3.41 -4.99 0.38
CA LEU A 119 -2.86 -3.64 0.57
C LEU A 119 -2.18 -3.05 -0.69
N PRO A 120 -1.37 -3.79 -1.48
CA PRO A 120 -0.76 -3.27 -2.72
C PRO A 120 -1.76 -2.81 -3.78
N SER A 121 -2.98 -3.35 -3.76
CA SER A 121 -4.04 -3.06 -4.71
C SER A 121 -4.88 -1.85 -4.32
N LEU A 122 -4.82 -1.41 -3.05
CA LEU A 122 -5.65 -0.32 -2.55
C LEU A 122 -5.25 1.05 -3.12
N ASP A 123 -6.27 1.85 -3.38
CA ASP A 123 -6.14 3.27 -3.73
C ASP A 123 -6.14 4.19 -2.49
N ARG A 124 -6.14 5.51 -2.71
CA ARG A 124 -6.04 6.48 -1.60
C ARG A 124 -7.31 6.54 -0.73
N PRO A 125 -8.53 6.64 -1.30
CA PRO A 125 -9.76 6.50 -0.53
C PRO A 125 -9.83 5.19 0.26
N GLU A 126 -9.51 4.06 -0.36
CA GLU A 126 -9.51 2.75 0.30
C GLU A 126 -8.51 2.69 1.46
N LEU A 127 -7.31 3.24 1.28
CA LEU A 127 -6.32 3.35 2.36
C LEU A 127 -6.81 4.21 3.53
N LYS A 128 -7.50 5.32 3.26
CA LYS A 128 -8.10 6.16 4.32
C LYS A 128 -9.20 5.43 5.07
N LYS A 129 -10.07 4.71 4.34
CA LYS A 129 -11.12 3.88 4.93
C LYS A 129 -10.52 2.79 5.81
N LEU A 130 -9.53 2.06 5.32
CA LEU A 130 -8.81 1.03 6.07
C LEU A 130 -8.16 1.60 7.33
N ALA A 131 -7.52 2.76 7.22
CA ALA A 131 -6.94 3.45 8.38
C ALA A 131 -7.99 3.78 9.44
N GLY A 132 -9.17 4.28 9.03
CA GLY A 132 -10.29 4.52 9.94
C GLY A 132 -10.80 3.24 10.62
N GLN A 133 -10.92 2.14 9.87
CA GLN A 133 -11.34 0.85 10.42
C GLN A 133 -10.36 0.31 11.45
N ILE A 134 -9.06 0.33 11.15
CA ILE A 134 -8.02 -0.10 12.10
C ILE A 134 -8.01 0.79 13.33
N SER A 135 -8.08 2.10 13.15
CA SER A 135 -8.12 3.07 14.23
C SER A 135 -9.31 2.84 15.17
N GLY A 136 -10.50 2.62 14.60
CA GLY A 136 -11.71 2.31 15.39
C GLY A 136 -11.57 0.99 16.15
N TRP A 137 -11.01 -0.04 15.51
CA TRP A 137 -10.75 -1.32 16.17
C TRP A 137 -9.71 -1.22 17.29
N ILE A 138 -8.63 -0.45 17.11
CA ILE A 138 -7.64 -0.19 18.16
C ILE A 138 -8.30 0.54 19.34
N SER A 139 -9.12 1.56 19.08
CA SER A 139 -9.84 2.28 20.12
C SER A 139 -10.81 1.37 20.89
N GLN A 140 -11.54 0.50 20.20
CA GLN A 140 -12.41 -0.49 20.84
C GLN A 140 -11.60 -1.49 21.67
N SER A 141 -10.49 -1.98 21.13
CA SER A 141 -9.60 -2.91 21.82
C SER A 141 -9.03 -2.29 23.10
N LEU A 142 -8.69 -1.00 23.07
CA LEU A 142 -8.28 -0.26 24.27
C LEU A 142 -9.42 -0.21 25.30
N TYR A 143 -10.62 0.17 24.86
CA TYR A 143 -11.80 0.26 25.72
C TYR A 143 -12.05 -1.08 26.44
N ASP A 144 -12.16 -2.17 25.67
CA ASP A 144 -12.39 -3.53 26.18
C ASP A 144 -11.26 -3.99 27.13
N PHE A 145 -10.02 -3.62 26.83
CA PHE A 145 -8.88 -3.94 27.70
C PHE A 145 -8.95 -3.17 29.03
N THR A 146 -9.34 -1.90 29.00
CA THR A 146 -9.41 -1.05 30.20
C THR A 146 -10.56 -1.41 31.13
N GLU A 147 -11.62 -2.07 30.66
CA GLU A 147 -12.71 -2.58 31.51
C GLU A 147 -12.24 -3.60 32.56
N ARG A 148 -11.04 -4.17 32.40
CA ARG A 148 -10.44 -5.10 33.37
C ARG A 148 -9.90 -4.41 34.62
N PHE A 149 -9.75 -3.08 34.58
CA PHE A 149 -9.25 -2.32 35.71
C PHE A 149 -10.42 -1.83 36.59
N ASP A 150 -10.22 -1.86 37.90
CA ASP A 150 -11.21 -1.33 38.84
C ASP A 150 -11.46 0.16 38.60
N SER A 151 -12.71 0.59 38.72
CA SER A 151 -13.11 1.98 38.53
C SER A 151 -12.59 2.88 39.66
N GLY A 152 -12.14 4.09 39.31
CA GLY A 152 -11.76 5.13 40.25
C GLY A 152 -10.46 4.87 41.01
N THR A 153 -9.35 5.45 40.53
CA THR A 153 -8.10 5.54 41.30
C THR A 153 -7.39 6.84 40.99
N ASP A 154 -6.94 7.54 42.04
CA ASP A 154 -6.13 8.76 41.95
C ASP A 154 -4.65 8.48 42.26
N ASP A 155 -4.27 7.22 42.51
CA ASP A 155 -2.87 6.87 42.73
C ASP A 155 -2.06 6.95 41.42
N ALA A 156 -1.11 7.87 41.39
CA ALA A 156 -0.25 8.10 40.24
C ALA A 156 0.57 6.86 39.83
N LYS A 157 0.95 5.99 40.79
CA LYS A 157 1.69 4.76 40.47
C LYS A 157 0.80 3.75 39.76
N GLU A 158 -0.42 3.56 40.27
CA GLU A 158 -1.41 2.69 39.64
C GLU A 158 -1.84 3.20 38.26
N LEU A 159 -2.10 4.50 38.10
CA LEU A 159 -2.40 5.11 36.79
C LEU A 159 -1.27 4.86 35.79
N ARG A 160 -0.02 5.04 36.22
CA ARG A 160 1.14 4.74 35.37
C ARG A 160 1.21 3.26 34.98
N ARG A 161 0.92 2.34 35.90
CA ARG A 161 0.91 0.90 35.63
C ARG A 161 -0.14 0.57 34.56
N ARG A 162 -1.37 1.04 34.72
CA ARG A 162 -2.48 0.85 33.77
C ARG A 162 -2.14 1.39 32.39
N THR A 163 -1.61 2.62 32.30
CA THR A 163 -1.16 3.22 31.04
C THR A 163 -0.10 2.37 30.34
N MET A 164 0.89 1.87 31.08
CA MET A 164 1.94 1.02 30.51
C MET A 164 1.42 -0.33 30.02
N GLU A 165 0.49 -0.96 30.73
CA GLU A 165 -0.16 -2.21 30.31
C GLU A 165 -1.01 -2.02 29.06
N SER A 166 -1.84 -0.98 29.04
CA SER A 166 -2.63 -0.61 27.86
C SER A 166 -1.75 -0.32 26.65
N TYR A 167 -0.65 0.43 26.84
CA TYR A 167 0.31 0.69 25.77
C TYR A 167 0.92 -0.60 25.20
N ARG A 168 1.39 -1.53 26.06
CA ARG A 168 1.96 -2.81 25.64
C ARG A 168 0.94 -3.67 24.90
N TYR A 169 -0.30 -3.71 25.38
CA TYR A 169 -1.39 -4.42 24.72
C TYR A 169 -1.65 -3.88 23.31
N LEU A 170 -1.80 -2.56 23.16
CA LEU A 170 -2.00 -1.95 21.84
C LEU A 170 -0.77 -2.10 20.93
N CYS A 171 0.44 -2.14 21.48
CA CYS A 171 1.65 -2.46 20.71
C CYS A 171 1.59 -3.88 20.14
N ALA A 172 1.16 -4.86 20.93
CA ALA A 172 0.96 -6.22 20.45
C ALA A 172 -0.08 -6.27 19.31
N CYS A 173 -1.20 -5.57 19.46
CA CYS A 173 -2.20 -5.42 18.40
C CYS A 173 -1.60 -4.81 17.13
N SER A 174 -0.81 -3.74 17.23
CA SER A 174 -0.17 -3.12 16.06
C SER A 174 0.86 -4.03 15.40
N LEU A 175 1.66 -4.78 16.18
CA LEU A 175 2.64 -5.73 15.66
C LEU A 175 1.96 -6.88 14.90
N MET A 176 0.84 -7.39 15.42
CA MET A 176 0.01 -8.41 14.75
C MET A 176 -0.46 -7.95 13.35
N LEU A 177 -0.67 -6.64 13.17
CA LEU A 177 -1.01 -6.02 11.88
C LEU A 177 0.21 -5.72 10.98
N ASN A 178 1.38 -6.28 11.29
CA ASN A 178 2.66 -6.00 10.62
C ASN A 178 3.06 -4.52 10.66
N ASN A 179 2.67 -3.77 11.70
CA ASN A 179 2.99 -2.36 11.86
C ASN A 179 3.79 -2.10 13.15
N GLN A 180 4.93 -1.43 12.99
CA GLN A 180 5.79 -1.08 14.12
C GLN A 180 5.15 0.01 14.99
N PRO A 181 4.87 -0.27 16.29
CA PRO A 181 4.21 0.68 17.17
C PRO A 181 5.11 1.89 17.51
N PRO A 182 4.52 3.03 17.90
CA PRO A 182 5.28 4.20 18.32
C PRO A 182 6.04 3.90 19.60
N TYR A 183 7.33 4.28 19.67
CA TYR A 183 8.23 4.09 20.82
C TYR A 183 8.54 2.64 21.22
N TRP A 184 8.07 1.63 20.46
CA TRP A 184 8.28 0.22 20.79
C TRP A 184 9.77 -0.17 20.82
N ALA A 185 10.56 0.29 19.85
CA ALA A 185 11.99 0.00 19.82
C ALA A 185 12.76 0.58 21.03
N GLU A 186 12.32 1.74 21.54
CA GLU A 186 12.91 2.34 22.75
C GLU A 186 12.49 1.55 24.00
N HIS A 187 11.22 1.17 24.08
CA HIS A 187 10.69 0.33 25.15
C HIS A 187 11.43 -1.02 25.23
N GLU A 188 11.66 -1.69 24.11
CA GLU A 188 12.41 -2.95 24.03
C GLU A 188 13.89 -2.77 24.39
N ALA A 189 14.54 -1.71 23.88
CA ALA A 189 15.95 -1.43 24.17
C ALA A 189 16.20 -1.14 25.67
N ASN A 190 15.19 -0.64 26.38
CA ASN A 190 15.26 -0.27 27.78
C ASN A 190 14.64 -1.33 28.71
N ASN A 191 14.70 -2.62 28.34
CA ASN A 191 14.15 -3.74 29.13
C ASN A 191 12.68 -3.54 29.55
N GLY A 192 11.89 -2.93 28.68
CA GLY A 192 10.47 -2.67 28.89
C GLY A 192 10.15 -1.40 29.68
N HIS A 193 11.14 -0.56 29.96
CA HIS A 193 10.95 0.76 30.57
C HIS A 193 10.69 1.83 29.51
N LEU A 194 9.66 2.63 29.73
CA LEU A 194 9.32 3.80 28.90
C LEU A 194 8.79 4.93 29.79
N GLU A 195 9.04 6.17 29.39
CA GLU A 195 8.45 7.35 30.02
C GLU A 195 6.92 7.35 29.83
N THR A 196 6.18 7.67 30.89
CA THR A 196 4.70 7.65 30.88
C THR A 196 4.11 8.50 29.75
N ARG A 197 4.63 9.71 29.53
CA ARG A 197 4.17 10.60 28.45
C ARG A 197 4.36 10.01 27.06
N LYS A 198 5.41 9.20 26.85
CA LYS A 198 5.63 8.51 25.57
C LYS A 198 4.63 7.37 25.39
N ALA A 199 4.30 6.64 26.45
CA ALA A 199 3.26 5.62 26.42
C ALA A 199 1.88 6.24 26.09
N GLU A 200 1.49 7.32 26.77
CA GLU A 200 0.26 8.08 26.50
C GLU A 200 0.22 8.60 25.06
N SER A 201 1.30 9.24 24.60
CA SER A 201 1.44 9.70 23.22
C SER A 201 1.35 8.55 22.22
N GLY A 202 1.92 7.39 22.56
CA GLY A 202 1.89 6.19 21.74
C GLY A 202 0.47 5.63 21.58
N ILE A 203 -0.28 5.55 22.67
CA ILE A 203 -1.70 5.15 22.68
C ILE A 203 -2.51 6.08 21.78
N LEU A 204 -2.41 7.39 22.00
CA LEU A 204 -3.17 8.38 21.21
C LEU A 204 -2.84 8.31 19.70
N ARG A 205 -1.57 8.06 19.34
CA ARG A 205 -1.18 7.86 17.94
C ARG A 205 -1.79 6.60 17.34
N MET A 206 -1.81 5.48 18.08
CA MET A 206 -2.41 4.24 17.59
C MET A 206 -3.94 4.32 17.49
N MET A 207 -4.58 5.22 18.24
CA MET A 207 -6.01 5.52 18.13
C MET A 207 -6.34 6.55 17.04
N ALA A 208 -5.34 7.14 16.38
CA ALA A 208 -5.53 8.19 15.38
C ALA A 208 -5.51 7.62 13.95
N PRO A 209 -6.54 7.89 13.12
CA PRO A 209 -6.62 7.33 11.77
C PRO A 209 -5.55 7.91 10.83
N GLU A 210 -5.13 9.17 11.03
CA GLU A 210 -4.07 9.81 10.24
C GLU A 210 -2.73 9.11 10.41
N TRP A 211 -2.45 8.62 11.62
CA TRP A 211 -1.21 7.89 11.92
C TRP A 211 -1.16 6.56 11.15
N TRP A 212 -2.26 5.81 11.17
CA TRP A 212 -2.41 4.57 10.40
C TRP A 212 -2.33 4.83 8.90
N TYR A 213 -2.99 5.87 8.39
CA TYR A 213 -2.98 6.20 6.96
C TYR A 213 -1.55 6.38 6.42
N LEU A 214 -0.71 7.14 7.14
CA LEU A 214 0.67 7.38 6.73
C LEU A 214 1.51 6.09 6.72
N ARG A 215 1.31 5.21 7.71
CA ARG A 215 1.99 3.92 7.82
C ARG A 215 1.55 2.96 6.72
N LEU A 216 0.24 2.78 6.55
CA LEU A 216 -0.34 1.91 5.51
C LEU A 216 0.05 2.37 4.12
N LYS A 217 0.02 3.69 3.86
CA LYS A 217 0.49 4.25 2.59
C LYS A 217 1.95 3.89 2.33
N ARG A 218 2.83 4.09 3.31
CA ARG A 218 4.26 3.75 3.17
C ARG A 218 4.46 2.26 2.92
N THR A 219 3.80 1.41 3.68
CA THR A 219 3.87 -0.04 3.53
C THR A 219 3.36 -0.47 2.15
N ARG A 220 2.19 0.03 1.72
CA ARG A 220 1.64 -0.18 0.38
C ARG A 220 2.62 0.22 -0.72
N ASP A 221 3.25 1.39 -0.62
CA ASP A 221 4.19 1.91 -1.62
C ASP A 221 5.44 1.02 -1.72
N ILE A 222 6.00 0.61 -0.57
CA ILE A 222 7.17 -0.30 -0.51
C ILE A 222 6.82 -1.69 -1.05
N GLN A 223 5.69 -2.26 -0.62
CA GLN A 223 5.25 -3.59 -1.07
C GLN A 223 5.07 -3.63 -2.59
N ARG A 224 4.38 -2.64 -3.17
CA ARG A 224 4.20 -2.56 -4.62
C ARG A 224 5.50 -2.48 -5.38
N GLU A 225 6.46 -1.72 -4.87
CA GLU A 225 7.77 -1.60 -5.51
C GLU A 225 8.56 -2.92 -5.42
N HIS A 226 8.52 -3.62 -4.29
CA HIS A 226 9.12 -4.95 -4.16
C HIS A 226 8.51 -5.95 -5.15
N MET A 227 7.19 -5.91 -5.35
CA MET A 227 6.53 -6.74 -6.35
C MET A 227 6.95 -6.35 -7.77
N ALA A 228 7.07 -5.06 -8.07
CA ALA A 228 7.55 -4.56 -9.37
C ALA A 228 9.00 -5.00 -9.66
N ILE A 229 9.88 -4.98 -8.66
CA ILE A 229 11.24 -5.51 -8.74
C ILE A 229 11.20 -7.02 -9.00
N ALA A 230 10.38 -7.77 -8.27
CA ALA A 230 10.27 -9.22 -8.41
C ALA A 230 9.83 -9.65 -9.82
N VAL A 231 8.94 -8.89 -10.46
CA VAL A 231 8.51 -9.16 -11.84
C VAL A 231 9.45 -8.59 -12.91
N GLY A 232 10.55 -7.93 -12.53
CA GLY A 232 11.53 -7.37 -13.46
C GLY A 232 11.10 -6.07 -14.15
N GLN A 233 10.17 -5.31 -13.56
CA GLN A 233 9.83 -3.96 -14.04
C GLN A 233 10.88 -2.92 -13.64
N VAL A 234 11.77 -3.26 -12.70
CA VAL A 234 12.88 -2.42 -12.24
C VAL A 234 14.19 -3.11 -12.61
N GLN A 235 14.84 -2.59 -13.65
CA GLN A 235 16.11 -3.08 -14.19
C GLN A 235 16.63 -2.08 -15.23
N LYS A 236 17.93 -2.19 -15.60
CA LYS A 236 18.61 -1.31 -16.57
C LYS A 236 17.83 -1.12 -17.88
N ALA A 237 17.25 -2.19 -18.44
CA ALA A 237 16.53 -2.14 -19.71
C ALA A 237 15.05 -1.66 -19.60
N ALA A 238 14.49 -1.57 -18.40
CA ALA A 238 13.10 -1.19 -18.19
C ALA A 238 12.98 0.18 -17.50
N SER A 239 13.38 0.24 -16.24
CA SER A 239 13.50 1.44 -15.43
C SER A 239 14.53 1.17 -14.34
N ALA A 240 15.63 1.91 -14.33
CA ALA A 240 16.82 1.52 -13.56
C ALA A 240 16.65 1.64 -12.04
N TYR A 241 15.86 2.61 -11.58
CA TYR A 241 15.79 2.98 -10.16
C TYR A 241 14.47 2.66 -9.48
N VAL A 242 13.37 2.83 -10.21
CA VAL A 242 12.02 2.73 -9.65
C VAL A 242 11.04 2.35 -10.75
N SER A 243 9.97 1.65 -10.43
CA SER A 243 8.94 1.29 -11.39
C SER A 243 8.30 2.54 -12.01
N ARG A 244 7.91 2.45 -13.29
CA ARG A 244 7.26 3.57 -14.00
C ARG A 244 5.96 4.00 -13.32
N LYS A 245 5.26 3.06 -12.67
CA LYS A 245 4.01 3.32 -11.96
C LYS A 245 4.26 4.18 -10.71
N THR A 246 5.26 3.83 -9.91
CA THR A 246 5.66 4.61 -8.73
C THR A 246 6.16 6.00 -9.14
N LEU A 247 6.95 6.11 -10.22
CA LEU A 247 7.37 7.41 -10.75
C LEU A 247 6.17 8.27 -11.18
N GLY A 248 5.20 7.69 -11.89
CA GLY A 248 3.98 8.38 -12.29
C GLY A 248 3.16 8.85 -11.07
N GLU A 249 2.96 8.00 -10.06
CA GLU A 249 2.25 8.37 -8.84
C GLU A 249 2.94 9.55 -8.10
N TRP A 250 4.28 9.57 -8.10
CA TRP A 250 5.08 10.66 -7.52
C TRP A 250 4.95 11.96 -8.32
N ILE A 251 5.04 11.91 -9.65
CA ILE A 251 4.83 13.07 -10.53
C ILE A 251 3.45 13.67 -10.31
N GLU A 252 2.40 12.83 -10.29
CA GLU A 252 1.04 13.27 -10.02
C GLU A 252 0.87 13.84 -8.61
N GLN A 253 1.63 13.36 -7.63
CA GLN A 253 1.66 13.97 -6.30
C GLN A 253 2.28 15.36 -6.32
N LYS A 254 3.41 15.54 -7.02
CA LYS A 254 4.03 16.86 -7.19
C LYS A 254 3.10 17.83 -7.92
N LYS A 255 2.44 17.37 -8.98
CA LYS A 255 1.44 18.16 -9.71
C LYS A 255 0.29 18.61 -8.80
N ARG A 256 -0.34 17.70 -8.04
CA ARG A 256 -1.42 18.06 -7.11
C ARG A 256 -0.96 19.03 -6.01
N ASN A 257 0.24 18.85 -5.48
CA ASN A 257 0.77 19.77 -4.47
C ASN A 257 1.00 21.17 -5.06
N LEU A 258 1.50 21.25 -6.29
CA LEU A 258 1.66 22.53 -6.99
C LEU A 258 0.30 23.21 -7.23
N GLU A 259 -0.69 22.47 -7.73
CA GLU A 259 -2.05 22.98 -7.93
C GLU A 259 -2.73 23.38 -6.61
N PHE A 260 -2.32 22.80 -5.48
CA PHE A 260 -2.72 23.29 -4.16
C PHE A 260 -2.10 24.66 -3.89
N PHE A 261 -0.77 24.80 -4.01
CA PHE A 261 -0.09 26.07 -3.70
C PHE A 261 -0.56 27.24 -4.57
N LYS A 262 -0.84 27.00 -5.86
CA LYS A 262 -1.37 28.03 -6.77
C LYS A 262 -2.72 28.62 -6.36
N LYS A 263 -3.47 27.94 -5.49
CA LYS A 263 -4.79 28.40 -5.02
C LYS A 263 -4.71 29.35 -3.83
N PHE A 264 -3.52 29.57 -3.27
CA PHE A 264 -3.34 30.36 -2.06
C PHE A 264 -2.33 31.46 -2.27
N ASP A 265 -2.58 32.57 -1.59
CA ASP A 265 -1.64 33.67 -1.42
C ASP A 265 -1.32 33.83 0.06
N LEU A 266 -0.11 34.31 0.33
CA LEU A 266 0.33 34.78 1.63
C LEU A 266 -0.03 36.26 1.75
N LEU A 267 -0.60 36.63 2.89
CA LEU A 267 -0.92 37.99 3.27
C LEU A 267 -0.14 38.33 4.54
N ASN A 268 0.56 39.46 4.56
CA ASN A 268 1.15 40.00 5.79
C ASN A 268 0.20 41.03 6.45
N ASP A 269 0.56 41.47 7.65
CA ASP A 269 -0.23 42.43 8.43
C ASP A 269 -0.31 43.83 7.77
N GLU A 270 0.59 44.13 6.83
CA GLU A 270 0.65 45.38 6.06
C GLU A 270 -0.18 45.33 4.76
N GLY A 271 -0.85 44.20 4.46
CA GLY A 271 -1.68 44.02 3.26
C GLY A 271 -0.92 43.60 1.99
N LEU A 272 0.37 43.31 2.07
CA LEU A 272 1.15 42.76 0.96
C LEU A 272 0.71 41.32 0.67
N ARG A 273 0.33 41.06 -0.58
CA ARG A 273 -0.11 39.75 -1.07
C ARG A 273 0.94 39.14 -1.99
N ILE A 274 1.37 37.92 -1.69
CA ILE A 274 2.37 37.19 -2.50
C ILE A 274 1.88 35.77 -2.74
N ALA A 275 1.99 35.29 -3.99
CA ALA A 275 1.61 33.93 -4.34
C ALA A 275 2.42 32.88 -3.57
N LEU A 276 1.71 31.92 -2.96
CA LEU A 276 2.33 30.90 -2.11
C LEU A 276 3.28 29.99 -2.89
N ASP A 277 2.93 29.65 -4.13
CA ASP A 277 3.76 28.82 -5.01
C ASP A 277 5.12 29.48 -5.29
N SER A 278 5.13 30.78 -5.58
CA SER A 278 6.36 31.57 -5.78
C SER A 278 7.28 31.50 -4.55
N MET A 279 6.73 31.65 -3.35
CA MET A 279 7.50 31.56 -2.10
C MET A 279 8.01 30.16 -1.82
N VAL A 280 7.18 29.13 -2.03
CA VAL A 280 7.59 27.72 -1.89
C VAL A 280 8.77 27.42 -2.82
N HIS A 281 8.72 27.89 -4.07
CA HIS A 281 9.78 27.68 -5.06
C HIS A 281 11.10 28.39 -4.74
N ARG A 282 11.06 29.49 -3.97
CA ARG A 282 12.23 30.25 -3.49
C ARG A 282 12.78 29.77 -2.14
N SER A 283 12.11 28.80 -1.50
CA SER A 283 12.49 28.29 -0.19
C SER A 283 13.26 26.96 -0.25
N VAL A 284 13.71 26.47 0.90
CA VAL A 284 14.26 25.10 1.09
C VAL A 284 13.30 23.96 0.75
N ALA A 285 12.02 24.25 0.51
CA ALA A 285 11.08 23.28 -0.04
C ALA A 285 11.45 22.88 -1.47
N ASN A 286 12.16 23.74 -2.21
CA ASN A 286 12.75 23.44 -3.51
C ASN A 286 14.03 22.59 -3.33
N PRO A 287 14.08 21.34 -3.83
CA PRO A 287 15.25 20.48 -3.68
C PRO A 287 16.55 21.07 -4.24
N ALA A 288 16.47 21.91 -5.28
CA ALA A 288 17.65 22.56 -5.84
C ALA A 288 18.26 23.57 -4.85
N ILE A 289 17.43 24.42 -4.24
CA ILE A 289 17.84 25.39 -3.21
C ILE A 289 18.36 24.66 -1.98
N ARG A 290 17.63 23.64 -1.51
CA ARG A 290 18.04 22.84 -0.36
C ARG A 290 19.41 22.17 -0.56
N ARG A 291 19.71 21.72 -1.79
CA ARG A 291 21.03 21.17 -2.12
C ARG A 291 22.11 22.25 -2.05
N CYS A 292 21.87 23.42 -2.62
CA CYS A 292 22.83 24.53 -2.55
C CYS A 292 23.10 24.92 -1.08
N GLU A 293 22.06 25.08 -0.26
CA GLU A 293 22.22 25.38 1.17
C GLU A 293 22.97 24.29 1.92
N LEU A 294 22.72 23.01 1.61
CA LEU A 294 23.45 21.90 2.21
C LEU A 294 24.94 21.99 1.89
N MET A 295 25.30 22.23 0.62
CA MET A 295 26.70 22.38 0.21
C MET A 295 27.38 23.57 0.90
N VAL A 296 26.69 24.70 1.02
CA VAL A 296 27.21 25.89 1.72
C VAL A 296 27.45 25.59 3.20
N ARG A 297 26.51 24.90 3.87
CA ARG A 297 26.69 24.49 5.27
C ARG A 297 27.85 23.53 5.45
N MET A 298 27.96 22.51 4.59
CA MET A 298 29.07 21.55 4.68
C MET A 298 30.42 22.26 4.59
N ARG A 299 30.59 23.18 3.64
CA ARG A 299 31.81 23.98 3.53
C ARG A 299 32.09 24.81 4.78
N GLY A 300 31.08 25.45 5.36
CA GLY A 300 31.26 26.24 6.59
C GLY A 300 31.57 25.41 7.86
N PHE A 301 31.49 24.08 7.80
CA PHE A 301 32.00 23.19 8.86
C PHE A 301 33.42 22.67 8.57
N GLU A 302 33.91 22.84 7.35
CA GLU A 302 35.24 22.42 6.89
C GLU A 302 36.28 23.57 6.97
N ASP A 303 35.82 24.82 6.86
CA ASP A 303 36.59 26.06 7.07
C ASP A 303 36.65 26.46 8.57
#